data_AF-A0A8S0FKZ6-F1
#
_entry.id   AF-A0A8S0FKZ6-F1
#
_cell.length_a   1.000
_cell.length_b   1.000
_cell.length_c   1.000
_cell.angle_alpha   90.00
_cell.angle_beta   90.00
_cell.angle_gamma   90.00
#
_symmetry.space_group_name_H-M   'P 1'
#
loop_
_entity.id
_entity.type
_entity.pdbx_description
1 polymer ?
#
loop_
_entity_poly.entity_id
_entity_poly.type
_entity_poly.pdbx_seq_one_letter_code
_entity_poly.pdbx_strand_id
1 'polypeptide(L)'
;MLDRLGISVMPANEAGCCGAVDYHLNAQEKGLARARNNIDAWWPAIEAGAEAILQTASGCGAFVKEYGQMLKNDALYADKARQVSELAVDLVELLREEPLEKLAIRGDKKLAFHCPCTLQHAQKLNGEVEKVLLRLGFTLTDVPDSHLCCGSAGTYALTHPDLAAQMAVGNVFLFKGYKAPPAAG
;
A
#
# COMPACT_ATOMS: atom_id res chain seq x y z
N MET A 1 4.55 -14.85 -7.83
CA MET A 1 4.53 -15.20 -6.38
C MET A 1 3.16 -15.76 -6.04
N LEU A 2 2.09 -14.98 -6.25
CA LEU A 2 0.71 -15.39 -6.02
C LEU A 2 0.29 -16.67 -6.77
N ASP A 3 0.76 -16.88 -8.01
CA ASP A 3 0.49 -18.15 -8.73
C ASP A 3 1.02 -19.39 -7.99
N ARG A 4 2.14 -19.25 -7.25
CA ARG A 4 2.71 -20.35 -6.45
C ARG A 4 1.89 -20.65 -5.20
N LEU A 5 0.99 -19.74 -4.81
CA LEU A 5 -0.02 -19.94 -3.77
C LEU A 5 -1.36 -20.42 -4.37
N GLY A 6 -1.46 -20.54 -5.70
CA GLY A 6 -2.69 -20.93 -6.40
C GLY A 6 -3.64 -19.77 -6.69
N ILE A 7 -3.18 -18.52 -6.53
CA ILE A 7 -3.97 -17.32 -6.78
C ILE A 7 -3.61 -16.78 -8.16
N SER A 8 -4.56 -16.84 -9.09
CA SER A 8 -4.41 -16.27 -10.42
C SER A 8 -4.64 -14.76 -10.38
N VAL A 9 -3.78 -14.00 -11.05
CA VAL A 9 -3.91 -12.54 -11.16
C VAL A 9 -3.99 -12.15 -12.63
N MET A 10 -5.02 -11.38 -12.96
CA MET A 10 -5.16 -10.74 -14.27
C MET A 10 -4.86 -9.24 -14.16
N PRO A 11 -4.07 -8.66 -15.08
CA PRO A 11 -3.84 -7.24 -15.09
C PRO A 11 -5.08 -6.48 -15.57
N ALA A 12 -5.46 -5.42 -14.86
CA ALA A 12 -6.50 -4.49 -15.27
C ALA A 12 -5.90 -3.35 -16.09
N ASN A 13 -5.52 -3.62 -17.33
CA ASN A 13 -4.73 -2.69 -18.16
C ASN A 13 -5.46 -1.38 -18.51
N GLU A 14 -6.79 -1.38 -18.52
CA GLU A 14 -7.60 -0.19 -18.81
C GLU A 14 -7.75 0.73 -17.59
N ALA A 15 -7.34 0.28 -16.39
CA ALA A 15 -7.39 1.09 -15.19
C ALA A 15 -6.27 2.14 -15.19
N GLY A 16 -6.63 3.37 -14.85
CA GLY A 16 -5.69 4.49 -14.71
C GLY A 16 -5.30 4.77 -13.26
N CYS A 17 -4.76 5.97 -13.03
CA CYS A 17 -4.51 6.48 -11.68
C CYS A 17 -5.80 6.44 -10.84
N CYS A 18 -5.68 6.06 -9.55
CA CYS A 18 -6.80 5.96 -8.62
C CYS A 18 -7.55 7.30 -8.38
N GLY A 19 -6.94 8.43 -8.73
CA GLY A 19 -7.55 9.76 -8.58
C GLY A 19 -7.29 10.45 -7.24
N ALA A 20 -6.59 9.79 -6.31
CA ALA A 20 -6.30 10.35 -4.98
C ALA A 20 -5.60 11.71 -5.05
N VAL A 21 -4.61 11.86 -5.94
CA VAL A 21 -3.83 13.10 -6.07
C VAL A 21 -4.71 14.27 -6.52
N ASP A 22 -5.49 14.09 -7.60
CA ASP A 22 -6.41 15.13 -8.07
C ASP A 22 -7.44 15.48 -6.98
N TYR A 23 -8.01 14.47 -6.33
CA TYR A 23 -9.02 14.66 -5.30
C TYR A 23 -8.51 15.46 -4.11
N HIS A 24 -7.32 15.12 -3.58
CA HIS A 24 -6.73 15.80 -2.43
C HIS A 24 -6.11 17.16 -2.77
N LEU A 25 -5.87 17.47 -4.05
CA LEU A 25 -5.41 18.78 -4.52
C LEU A 25 -6.56 19.67 -5.02
N ASN A 26 -7.75 19.51 -4.44
CA ASN A 26 -8.92 20.33 -4.71
C ASN A 26 -9.46 20.22 -6.16
N ALA A 27 -9.09 19.16 -6.89
CA ALA A 27 -9.66 18.81 -8.19
C ALA A 27 -10.58 17.58 -8.05
N GLN A 28 -11.53 17.66 -7.11
CA GLN A 28 -12.40 16.55 -6.71
C GLN A 28 -13.15 15.94 -7.89
N GLU A 29 -13.75 16.75 -8.78
CA GLU A 29 -14.44 16.25 -9.97
C GLU A 29 -13.53 15.43 -10.90
N LYS A 30 -12.25 15.83 -11.05
CA LYS A 30 -11.28 15.04 -11.82
C LYS A 30 -10.94 13.73 -11.12
N GLY A 31 -10.78 13.76 -9.80
CA GLY A 31 -10.58 12.57 -8.98
C GLY A 31 -11.76 11.59 -9.10
N LEU A 32 -13.00 12.09 -9.00
CA LEU A 32 -14.22 11.29 -9.16
C LEU A 32 -14.38 10.76 -10.58
N ALA A 33 -14.03 11.53 -11.61
CA ALA A 33 -14.02 11.04 -12.99
C ALA A 33 -13.03 9.87 -13.17
N ARG A 34 -11.85 9.93 -12.56
CA ARG A 34 -10.92 8.78 -12.56
C ARG A 34 -11.46 7.58 -11.80
N ALA A 35 -12.14 7.80 -10.67
CA ALA A 35 -12.77 6.73 -9.93
C ALA A 35 -13.82 5.99 -10.78
N ARG A 36 -14.68 6.74 -11.48
CA ARG A 36 -15.66 6.18 -12.44
C ARG A 36 -14.99 5.39 -13.56
N ASN A 37 -13.95 5.96 -14.19
CA ASN A 37 -13.21 5.27 -15.25
C ASN A 37 -12.57 3.95 -14.76
N ASN A 38 -12.03 3.94 -13.53
CA ASN A 38 -11.46 2.72 -12.96
C ASN A 38 -12.54 1.69 -12.63
N ILE A 39 -13.70 2.12 -12.11
CA ILE A 39 -14.85 1.24 -11.91
C ILE A 39 -15.22 0.58 -13.24
N ASP A 40 -15.36 1.36 -14.33
CA ASP A 40 -15.68 0.82 -15.65
C ASP A 40 -14.61 -0.14 -16.18
N ALA A 41 -13.33 0.15 -15.94
CA ALA A 41 -12.23 -0.72 -16.33
C ALA A 41 -12.24 -2.07 -15.59
N TRP A 42 -12.63 -2.08 -14.31
CA TRP A 42 -12.70 -3.30 -13.50
C TRP A 42 -14.01 -4.06 -13.66
N TRP A 43 -15.09 -3.37 -14.02
CA TRP A 43 -16.45 -3.92 -14.03
C TRP A 43 -16.58 -5.23 -14.82
N PRO A 44 -16.03 -5.37 -16.05
CA PRO A 44 -16.14 -6.62 -16.80
C PRO A 44 -15.52 -7.82 -16.07
N ALA A 45 -14.42 -7.61 -15.35
CA ALA A 45 -13.77 -8.66 -14.57
C ALA A 45 -14.59 -9.04 -13.34
N ILE A 46 -15.18 -8.04 -12.68
CA ILE A 46 -16.07 -8.24 -11.52
C ILE A 46 -17.31 -9.04 -11.96
N GLU A 47 -17.92 -8.69 -13.09
CA GLU A 47 -19.05 -9.44 -13.68
C GLU A 47 -18.67 -10.86 -14.11
N ALA A 48 -17.41 -11.06 -14.52
CA ALA A 48 -16.86 -12.37 -14.83
C ALA A 48 -16.47 -13.21 -13.59
N GLY A 49 -16.67 -12.68 -12.38
CA GLY A 49 -16.46 -13.40 -11.12
C GLY A 49 -15.14 -13.11 -10.43
N ALA A 50 -14.45 -12.00 -10.72
CA ALA A 50 -13.28 -11.59 -9.95
C ALA A 50 -13.64 -11.35 -8.47
N GLU A 51 -12.90 -12.01 -7.58
CA GLU A 51 -13.20 -12.04 -6.13
C GLU A 51 -12.57 -10.87 -5.36
N ALA A 52 -11.59 -10.19 -5.95
CA ALA A 52 -10.89 -9.09 -5.31
C ALA A 52 -10.21 -8.15 -6.32
N ILE A 53 -10.01 -6.90 -5.90
CA ILE A 53 -9.18 -5.90 -6.59
C ILE A 53 -7.92 -5.71 -5.74
N LEU A 54 -6.84 -6.40 -6.13
CA LEU A 54 -5.58 -6.36 -5.40
C LEU A 54 -4.87 -5.01 -5.56
N GLN A 55 -4.57 -4.37 -4.43
CA GLN A 55 -3.83 -3.12 -4.36
C GLN A 55 -2.45 -3.36 -3.77
N THR A 56 -1.41 -2.95 -4.49
CA THR A 56 0.00 -3.06 -4.06
C THR A 56 0.57 -1.72 -3.58
N ALA A 57 -0.14 -0.62 -3.84
CA ALA A 57 0.18 0.70 -3.35
C ALA A 57 -0.85 1.10 -2.29
N SER A 58 -0.43 1.16 -1.03
CA SER A 58 -1.33 1.38 0.10
C SER A 58 -2.09 2.71 0.06
N GLY A 59 -1.54 3.74 -0.60
CA GLY A 59 -2.22 5.01 -0.84
C GLY A 59 -3.36 4.89 -1.87
N CYS A 60 -3.15 4.12 -2.94
CA CYS A 60 -4.23 3.79 -3.88
C CYS A 60 -5.28 2.92 -3.21
N GLY A 61 -4.87 1.90 -2.45
CA GLY A 61 -5.78 1.02 -1.72
C GLY A 61 -6.69 1.77 -0.75
N ALA A 62 -6.11 2.66 0.06
CA ALA A 62 -6.90 3.53 0.94
C ALA A 62 -7.93 4.37 0.16
N PHE A 63 -7.54 4.97 -0.97
CA PHE A 63 -8.44 5.81 -1.74
C PHE A 63 -9.54 5.03 -2.48
N VAL A 64 -9.23 3.84 -3.01
CA VAL A 64 -10.22 2.97 -3.69
C VAL A 64 -11.25 2.44 -2.69
N LYS A 65 -10.83 2.12 -1.45
CA LYS A 65 -11.75 1.73 -0.35
C LYS A 65 -12.76 2.85 0.02
N GLU A 66 -12.49 4.11 -0.35
CA GLU A 66 -13.40 5.25 -0.13
C GLU A 66 -14.32 5.54 -1.32
N TYR A 67 -14.17 4.85 -2.47
CA TYR A 67 -14.99 5.10 -3.68
C TYR A 67 -16.49 5.03 -3.38
N GLY A 68 -16.95 4.02 -2.64
CA GLY A 68 -18.35 3.86 -2.27
C GLY A 68 -18.90 5.06 -1.51
N GLN A 69 -18.12 5.64 -0.60
CA GLN A 69 -18.55 6.85 0.12
C GLN A 69 -18.50 8.09 -0.76
N MET A 70 -17.48 8.23 -1.60
CA MET A 70 -17.31 9.38 -2.48
C MET A 70 -18.37 9.45 -3.59
N LEU A 71 -18.79 8.31 -4.12
CA LEU A 71 -19.77 8.19 -5.21
C LEU A 71 -21.17 7.78 -4.72
N LYS A 72 -21.44 7.82 -3.41
CA LYS A 72 -22.71 7.35 -2.81
C LYS A 72 -23.99 8.02 -3.37
N ASN A 73 -23.85 9.23 -3.89
CA ASN A 73 -24.96 10.02 -4.47
C ASN A 73 -24.95 10.01 -6.01
N ASP A 74 -24.02 9.27 -6.62
CA ASP A 74 -23.94 9.13 -8.07
C ASP A 74 -24.92 8.05 -8.53
N ALA A 75 -25.99 8.46 -9.22
CA ALA A 75 -27.08 7.55 -9.61
C ALA A 75 -26.63 6.37 -10.50
N LEU A 76 -25.52 6.51 -11.24
CA LEU A 76 -25.01 5.46 -12.11
C LEU A 76 -23.94 4.60 -11.44
N TYR A 77 -23.21 5.16 -10.47
CA TYR A 77 -22.02 4.52 -9.91
C TYR A 77 -22.12 4.14 -8.43
N ALA A 78 -23.12 4.59 -7.67
CA ALA A 78 -23.18 4.37 -6.22
C ALA A 78 -23.02 2.88 -5.85
N ASP A 79 -23.79 1.99 -6.48
CA ASP A 79 -23.73 0.55 -6.21
C ASP A 79 -22.40 -0.07 -6.67
N LYS A 80 -21.94 0.30 -7.87
CA LYS A 80 -20.66 -0.20 -8.41
C LYS A 80 -19.48 0.22 -7.54
N ALA A 81 -19.48 1.48 -7.09
CA ALA A 81 -18.44 2.06 -6.26
C ALA A 81 -18.40 1.39 -4.87
N ARG A 82 -19.57 1.12 -4.27
CA ARG A 82 -19.66 0.35 -3.04
C ARG A 82 -19.03 -1.03 -3.20
N GLN A 83 -19.40 -1.77 -4.25
CA GLN A 83 -18.85 -3.10 -4.52
C GLN A 83 -17.34 -3.06 -4.79
N VAL A 84 -16.85 -2.09 -5.56
CA VAL A 84 -15.41 -1.90 -5.80
C VAL A 84 -14.67 -1.61 -4.50
N SER A 85 -15.22 -0.78 -3.61
CA SER A 85 -14.62 -0.52 -2.30
C SER A 85 -14.57 -1.76 -1.41
N GLU A 86 -15.59 -2.62 -1.47
CA GLU A 86 -15.65 -3.89 -0.74
C GLU A 86 -14.66 -4.92 -1.29
N LEU A 87 -14.46 -4.96 -2.61
CA LEU A 87 -13.52 -5.87 -3.27
C LEU A 87 -12.06 -5.43 -3.17
N ALA A 88 -11.79 -4.15 -2.87
CA ALA A 88 -10.44 -3.62 -2.77
C ALA A 88 -9.70 -4.21 -1.57
N VAL A 89 -8.60 -4.93 -1.84
CA VAL A 89 -7.82 -5.63 -0.83
C VAL A 89 -6.35 -5.25 -0.93
N ASP A 90 -5.70 -5.01 0.20
CA ASP A 90 -4.25 -4.84 0.24
C ASP A 90 -3.58 -6.22 0.16
N LEU A 91 -2.42 -6.30 -0.50
CA LEU A 91 -1.67 -7.55 -0.63
C LEU A 91 -1.41 -8.21 0.73
N VAL A 92 -1.18 -7.44 1.79
CA VAL A 92 -0.93 -8.02 3.11
C VAL A 92 -2.15 -8.73 3.69
N GLU A 93 -3.36 -8.24 3.42
CA GLU A 93 -4.61 -8.85 3.88
C GLU A 93 -4.79 -10.21 3.21
N LEU A 94 -4.52 -10.28 1.90
CA LEU A 94 -4.55 -11.53 1.14
C LEU A 94 -3.50 -12.51 1.65
N LEU A 95 -2.24 -12.07 1.81
CA LEU A 95 -1.15 -12.96 2.22
C LEU A 95 -1.25 -13.46 3.67
N ARG A 96 -2.00 -12.78 4.55
CA ARG A 96 -2.15 -13.20 5.94
C ARG A 96 -2.73 -14.60 6.05
N GLU A 97 -3.69 -14.94 5.20
CA GLU A 97 -4.44 -16.21 5.28
C GLU A 97 -3.80 -17.32 4.44
N GLU A 98 -2.82 -17.00 3.60
CA GLU A 98 -2.21 -17.96 2.68
C GLU A 98 -1.13 -18.84 3.34
N PRO A 99 -0.92 -20.07 2.85
CA PRO A 99 0.14 -20.97 3.32
C PRO A 99 1.50 -20.56 2.72
N LEU A 100 2.04 -19.45 3.23
CA LEU A 100 3.28 -18.82 2.76
C LEU A 100 4.50 -19.75 2.77
N GLU A 101 4.48 -20.80 3.59
CA GLU A 101 5.54 -21.79 3.71
C GLU A 101 5.73 -22.57 2.39
N LYS A 102 4.68 -22.67 1.55
CA LYS A 102 4.76 -23.24 0.18
C LYS A 102 5.70 -22.46 -0.74
N LEU A 103 5.97 -21.19 -0.43
CA LEU A 103 6.90 -20.38 -1.21
C LEU A 103 8.36 -20.80 -0.98
N ALA A 104 8.63 -21.64 0.02
CA ALA A 104 9.97 -22.14 0.35
C ALA A 104 11.02 -21.02 0.44
N ILE A 105 10.59 -19.83 0.87
CA ILE A 105 11.48 -18.70 1.11
C ILE A 105 12.23 -18.98 2.41
N ARG A 106 13.56 -18.90 2.37
CA ARG A 106 14.41 -18.92 3.56
C ARG A 106 15.01 -17.54 3.70
N GLY A 107 14.34 -16.66 4.45
CA GLY A 107 14.81 -15.31 4.72
C GLY A 107 16.04 -15.31 5.65
N ASP A 108 17.23 -15.58 5.13
CA ASP A 108 18.47 -15.56 5.92
C ASP A 108 19.01 -14.14 6.19
N LYS A 109 18.34 -13.11 5.66
CA LYS A 109 18.74 -11.71 5.77
C LYS A 109 17.98 -10.98 6.86
N LYS A 110 18.70 -10.07 7.51
CA LYS A 110 18.10 -9.01 8.34
C LYS A 110 17.38 -8.02 7.43
N LEU A 111 16.15 -7.66 7.77
CA LEU A 111 15.31 -6.77 6.98
C LEU A 111 14.78 -5.64 7.87
N ALA A 112 15.02 -4.39 7.46
CA ALA A 112 14.32 -3.24 7.99
C ALA A 112 13.06 -3.02 7.16
N PHE A 113 11.89 -2.99 7.80
CA PHE A 113 10.63 -2.68 7.14
C PHE A 113 10.05 -1.40 7.73
N HIS A 114 9.81 -0.42 6.88
CA HIS A 114 9.13 0.81 7.25
C HIS A 114 7.71 0.79 6.69
N CYS A 115 6.73 0.62 7.57
CA CYS A 115 5.34 0.50 7.19
C CYS A 115 4.82 1.84 6.61
N PRO A 116 4.25 1.87 5.39
CA PRO A 116 3.70 3.12 4.85
C PRO A 116 2.62 3.72 5.76
N CYS A 117 2.66 5.03 5.99
CA CYS A 117 1.69 5.70 6.89
C CYS A 117 0.22 5.51 6.46
N THR A 118 -0.06 5.42 5.15
CA THR A 118 -1.40 5.09 4.62
C THR A 118 -1.82 3.66 4.96
N LEU A 119 -0.88 2.72 5.04
CA LEU A 119 -1.16 1.36 5.48
C LEU A 119 -1.44 1.32 6.99
N GLN A 120 -0.67 2.09 7.78
CA GLN A 120 -0.83 2.19 9.23
C GLN A 120 -2.13 2.88 9.65
N HIS A 121 -2.45 4.04 9.07
CA HIS A 121 -3.48 4.93 9.60
C HIS A 121 -4.77 4.92 8.78
N ALA A 122 -4.66 4.94 7.45
CA ALA A 122 -5.85 4.95 6.60
C ALA A 122 -6.45 3.54 6.49
N GLN A 123 -5.62 2.54 6.18
CA GLN A 123 -6.08 1.16 6.08
C GLN A 123 -6.10 0.40 7.42
N LYS A 124 -5.42 0.91 8.46
CA LYS A 124 -5.36 0.30 9.81
C LYS A 124 -4.75 -1.11 9.82
N LEU A 125 -3.75 -1.33 8.97
CA LEU A 125 -3.04 -2.62 8.80
C LEU A 125 -1.62 -2.59 9.39
N ASN A 126 -1.39 -1.77 10.44
CA ASN A 126 -0.08 -1.69 11.09
C ASN A 126 0.36 -3.04 11.67
N GLY A 127 1.63 -3.43 11.47
CA GLY A 127 2.18 -4.70 11.96
C GLY A 127 1.84 -5.92 11.11
N GLU A 128 0.99 -5.80 10.11
CA GLU A 128 0.53 -6.94 9.32
C GLU A 128 1.58 -7.45 8.34
N VAL A 129 2.35 -6.53 7.75
CA VAL A 129 3.41 -6.90 6.80
C VAL A 129 4.55 -7.56 7.56
N GLU A 130 4.86 -7.07 8.75
CA GLU A 130 5.85 -7.63 9.65
C GLU A 130 5.53 -9.07 10.01
N LYS A 131 4.27 -9.38 10.35
CA LYS A 131 3.81 -10.76 10.60
C LYS A 131 4.04 -11.65 9.37
N VAL A 132 3.70 -11.17 8.18
CA VAL A 132 3.93 -11.90 6.91
C VAL A 132 5.43 -12.13 6.68
N LEU A 133 6.28 -11.12 6.87
CA LEU A 133 7.73 -11.22 6.69
C LEU A 133 8.37 -12.21 7.69
N LEU A 134 7.93 -12.20 8.95
CA LEU A 134 8.39 -13.16 9.96
C LEU A 134 8.00 -14.60 9.59
N ARG A 135 6.77 -14.82 9.09
CA ARG A 135 6.32 -16.13 8.60
C ARG A 135 7.14 -16.63 7.40
N LEU A 136 7.62 -15.72 6.56
CA LEU A 136 8.55 -16.02 5.46
C LEU A 136 9.99 -16.28 5.91
N GLY A 137 10.25 -16.23 7.22
CA GLY A 137 11.53 -16.57 7.84
C GLY A 137 12.52 -15.42 7.91
N PHE A 138 12.14 -14.17 7.57
CA PHE A 138 13.02 -13.03 7.70
C PHE A 138 13.24 -12.64 9.17
N THR A 139 14.41 -12.10 9.47
CA THR A 139 14.68 -11.46 10.76
C THR A 139 14.47 -9.96 10.62
N LEU A 140 13.46 -9.42 11.31
CA LEU A 140 13.19 -7.98 11.28
C LEU A 140 14.13 -7.21 12.22
N THR A 141 14.66 -6.09 11.74
CA THR A 141 15.40 -5.14 12.57
C THR A 141 14.46 -4.05 13.08
N ASP A 142 14.76 -3.53 14.26
CA ASP A 142 14.04 -2.36 14.77
C ASP A 142 14.20 -1.16 13.83
N VAL A 143 13.11 -0.43 13.65
CA VAL A 143 13.07 0.81 12.85
C VAL A 143 12.63 1.91 13.81
N PRO A 144 13.56 2.74 14.30
CA PRO A 144 13.23 3.86 15.16
C PRO A 144 12.19 4.76 14.51
N ASP A 145 11.25 5.25 15.32
CA ASP A 145 10.19 6.16 14.88
C ASP A 145 9.39 5.64 13.67
N SER A 146 9.12 4.33 13.64
CA SER A 146 8.43 3.63 12.54
C SER A 146 7.04 4.16 12.18
N HIS A 147 6.43 4.97 13.04
CA HIS A 147 5.17 5.66 12.82
C HIS A 147 5.30 6.94 11.98
N LEU A 148 6.52 7.47 11.79
CA LEU A 148 6.75 8.68 11.02
C LEU A 148 6.55 8.45 9.52
N CYS A 149 6.13 9.50 8.83
CA CYS A 149 5.99 9.47 7.37
C CYS A 149 7.36 9.53 6.71
N CYS A 150 7.60 8.71 5.68
CA CYS A 150 8.80 8.75 4.85
C CYS A 150 8.91 9.97 3.91
N GLY A 151 7.90 10.85 3.88
CA GLY A 151 7.89 12.07 3.08
C GLY A 151 7.47 11.89 1.61
N SER A 152 7.22 10.66 1.14
CA SER A 152 6.99 10.38 -0.29
C SER A 152 5.53 10.51 -0.75
N ALA A 153 4.59 10.83 0.14
CA ALA A 153 3.16 10.81 -0.19
C ALA A 153 2.73 11.99 -1.08
N GLY A 154 1.93 11.69 -2.12
CA GLY A 154 1.31 12.68 -2.99
C GLY A 154 2.32 13.56 -3.73
N THR A 155 2.04 14.86 -3.82
CA THR A 155 2.93 15.84 -4.46
C THR A 155 3.94 16.46 -3.50
N TYR A 156 3.97 16.04 -2.23
CA TYR A 156 4.80 16.68 -1.20
C TYR A 156 6.29 16.55 -1.53
N ALA A 157 6.74 15.37 -1.95
CA ALA A 157 8.13 15.15 -2.37
C ALA A 157 8.56 16.01 -3.58
N LEU A 158 7.61 16.46 -4.41
CA LEU A 158 7.87 17.32 -5.56
C LEU A 158 7.84 18.81 -5.20
N THR A 159 6.90 19.21 -4.33
CA THR A 159 6.69 20.61 -3.96
C THR A 159 7.58 21.07 -2.81
N HIS A 160 8.02 20.13 -1.96
CA HIS A 160 8.86 20.37 -0.78
C HIS A 160 9.99 19.33 -0.71
N PRO A 161 10.86 19.23 -1.73
CA PRO A 161 11.87 18.18 -1.82
C PRO A 161 12.86 18.18 -0.66
N ASP A 162 13.26 19.34 -0.16
CA ASP A 162 14.20 19.46 0.97
C ASP A 162 13.60 18.90 2.27
N LEU A 163 12.33 19.17 2.53
CA LEU A 163 11.62 18.65 3.70
C LEU A 163 11.36 17.15 3.57
N ALA A 164 10.92 16.70 2.39
CA ALA A 164 10.74 15.28 2.12
C ALA A 164 12.05 14.49 2.28
N ALA A 165 13.17 15.06 1.85
CA ALA A 165 14.49 14.48 2.07
C ALA A 165 14.84 14.38 3.56
N GLN A 166 14.55 15.40 4.37
CA GLN A 166 14.75 15.35 5.83
C GLN A 166 13.91 14.27 6.52
N MET A 167 12.72 13.96 5.97
CA MET A 167 11.81 12.94 6.49
C MET A 167 12.08 11.54 5.95
N ALA A 168 12.87 11.40 4.89
CA ALA A 168 13.22 10.11 4.32
C ALA A 168 13.94 9.27 5.37
N VAL A 169 13.30 8.17 5.78
CA VAL A 169 13.83 7.20 6.73
C VAL A 169 15.12 6.63 6.14
N GLY A 170 16.27 7.12 6.63
CA GLY A 170 17.59 6.68 6.14
C GLY A 170 18.62 7.75 5.81
N ASN A 171 18.44 9.03 6.14
CA ASN A 171 19.57 9.96 6.07
C ASN A 171 20.58 9.70 7.21
N VAL A 172 21.54 8.83 6.91
CA VAL A 172 22.94 8.81 7.37
C VAL A 172 23.24 9.75 8.56
N PHE A 173 23.34 9.18 9.76
CA PHE A 173 23.97 9.87 10.89
C PHE A 173 25.49 9.79 10.73
N LEU A 174 26.12 10.85 10.21
CA LEU A 174 27.57 11.04 10.33
C LEU A 174 27.90 11.54 11.74
N PHE A 175 28.26 10.63 12.65
CA PHE A 175 28.76 11.03 13.96
C PHE A 175 30.18 11.59 13.85
N LYS A 176 30.37 12.87 14.21
CA LYS A 176 31.71 13.43 14.43
C LYS A 176 32.11 13.16 15.88
N GLY A 177 33.06 12.24 16.11
CA GLY A 177 33.59 11.93 17.45
C GLY A 177 33.04 10.67 18.13
N TYR A 178 32.29 9.82 17.43
CA TYR A 178 31.86 8.52 17.98
C TYR A 178 33.06 7.57 18.12
N LYS A 179 33.38 7.16 19.35
CA LYS A 179 34.28 6.04 19.63
C LYS A 179 33.42 4.81 19.87
N ALA A 180 33.53 3.81 18.99
CA ALA A 180 32.88 2.52 19.20
C ALA A 180 33.35 1.92 20.54
N PRO A 181 32.45 1.31 21.34
CA PRO A 181 32.87 0.58 22.52
C PRO A 181 33.78 -0.59 22.10
N PRO A 182 34.83 -0.91 22.88
CA PRO A 182 35.69 -2.04 22.57
C PRO A 182 34.86 -3.32 22.56
N ALA A 183 35.08 -4.15 21.53
CA ALA A 183 34.43 -5.44 21.40
C ALA A 183 34.71 -6.27 22.67
N ALA A 184 33.65 -6.74 23.33
CA ALA A 184 33.77 -7.67 24.43
C ALA A 184 34.45 -8.96 23.92
N GLY A 185 35.58 -9.31 24.53
CA GLY A 185 36.26 -10.59 24.34
C GLY A 185 35.59 -11.71 25.13
#